data_AF-A0A9D5W5H4-F1
#
_entry.id   AF-A0A9D5W5H4-F1
#
_cell.length_a   1.000
_cell.length_b   1.000
_cell.length_c   1.000
_cell.angle_alpha   90.00
_cell.angle_beta   90.00
_cell.angle_gamma   90.00
#
_symmetry.space_group_name_H-M   'P 1'
#
loop_
_entity.id
_entity.type
_entity.pdbx_description
1 polymer ?
#
loop_
_entity_poly.entity_id
_entity_poly.type
_entity_poly.pdbx_seq_one_letter_code
_entity_poly.pdbx_strand_id
1 'polypeptide(L)'
;ELRAAKGIVSPTTTIKTPAILPAAPAYQAKLIDKTCCQCGKSYQTRSPRSKYCSQRCNVDAYKDRHPEQRRAKDPAPLATIDPHVDLCPFQGHRIEAVCGHDLTTQILQPLMDPWG
;
A
#
# COMPACT_ATOMS: atom_id res chain seq x y z
N GLU A 1 40.06 6.77 35.48
CA GLU A 1 40.34 6.61 34.04
C GLU A 1 39.36 7.47 33.24
N LEU A 2 39.79 8.62 32.73
CA LEU A 2 38.97 9.57 31.98
C LEU A 2 39.21 9.34 30.48
N ARG A 3 38.20 8.81 29.77
CA ARG A 3 38.27 8.58 28.32
C ARG A 3 37.96 9.86 27.56
N ALA A 4 38.95 10.36 26.83
CA ALA A 4 38.88 11.54 25.96
C ALA A 4 37.91 11.31 24.78
N ALA A 5 36.91 12.19 24.66
CA ALA A 5 36.01 12.24 23.52
C ALA A 5 36.72 12.83 22.30
N LYS A 6 36.90 12.03 21.25
CA LYS A 6 37.39 12.51 19.94
C LYS A 6 36.26 13.29 19.26
N GLY A 7 36.42 14.60 19.16
CA GLY A 7 35.48 15.49 18.47
C GLY A 7 35.43 15.18 16.97
N ILE A 8 34.23 14.88 16.47
CA ILE A 8 33.96 14.75 15.04
C ILE A 8 33.80 16.18 14.50
N VAL A 9 34.86 16.72 13.92
CA VAL A 9 34.78 17.96 13.14
C VAL A 9 34.06 17.64 11.83
N SER A 10 32.87 18.20 11.66
CA SER A 10 32.09 18.03 10.43
C SER A 10 32.81 18.76 9.28
N PRO A 11 33.06 18.11 8.13
CA PRO A 11 33.74 18.75 7.02
C PRO A 11 32.85 19.84 6.42
N THR A 12 33.25 21.09 6.60
CA THR A 12 32.64 22.25 5.94
C THR A 12 32.83 22.11 4.43
N THR A 13 31.81 21.59 3.77
CA THR A 13 31.81 21.45 2.32
C THR A 13 31.49 22.83 1.73
N THR A 14 32.49 23.48 1.17
CA THR A 14 32.30 24.69 0.36
C THR A 14 31.48 24.30 -0.88
N ILE A 15 30.17 24.51 -0.82
CA ILE A 15 29.28 24.31 -1.97
C ILE A 15 29.60 25.43 -2.96
N LYS A 16 30.29 25.06 -4.04
CA LYS A 16 30.60 25.94 -5.17
C LYS A 16 29.27 26.35 -5.80
N THR A 17 28.82 27.59 -5.58
CA THR A 17 27.58 28.10 -6.15
C THR A 17 27.65 28.00 -7.67
N PRO A 18 26.79 27.20 -8.33
CA PRO A 18 26.81 27.09 -9.78
C PRO A 18 26.41 28.43 -10.39
N ALA A 19 27.09 28.80 -11.49
CA ALA A 19 26.77 30.00 -12.26
C ALA A 19 25.28 30.03 -12.61
N ILE A 20 24.64 31.16 -12.34
CA ILE A 20 23.22 31.40 -12.59
C ILE A 20 23.03 31.40 -14.11
N LEU A 21 22.57 30.27 -14.66
CA LEU A 21 22.14 30.18 -16.05
C LEU A 21 20.84 31.00 -16.23
N PRO A 22 20.64 31.65 -17.38
CA PRO A 22 19.45 32.44 -17.65
C PRO A 22 18.19 31.58 -17.48
N ALA A 23 17.17 32.14 -16.82
CA ALA A 23 15.93 31.46 -16.53
C ALA A 23 15.28 30.98 -17.85
N ALA A 24 15.28 29.67 -18.07
CA ALA A 24 14.55 29.07 -19.17
C ALA A 24 13.06 29.46 -19.07
N PRO A 25 12.37 29.71 -20.19
CA PRO A 25 10.96 30.08 -20.17
C PRO A 25 10.17 29.00 -19.42
N ALA A 26 9.29 29.43 -18.53
CA ALA A 26 8.49 28.54 -17.70
C ALA A 26 7.65 27.62 -18.60
N TYR A 27 8.09 26.36 -18.74
CA TYR A 27 7.34 25.34 -19.47
C TYR A 27 6.03 25.08 -18.72
N GLN A 28 4.94 25.66 -19.21
CA GLN A 28 3.59 25.43 -18.69
C GLN A 28 3.13 24.03 -19.09
N ALA A 29 3.61 23.03 -18.35
CA ALA A 29 3.17 21.67 -18.53
C ALA A 29 1.66 21.57 -18.22
N LYS A 30 0.86 21.24 -19.25
CA LYS A 30 -0.57 20.94 -19.09
C LYS A 30 -0.74 19.85 -18.04
N LEU A 31 -1.49 20.17 -16.99
CA LEU A 31 -1.88 19.20 -15.97
C LEU A 31 -3.05 18.36 -16.50
N ILE A 32 -3.04 17.08 -16.17
CA ILE A 32 -4.06 16.10 -16.54
C ILE A 32 -4.73 15.64 -15.24
N ASP A 33 -6.05 15.77 -15.15
CA ASP A 33 -6.83 15.20 -14.05
C ASP A 33 -6.97 13.69 -14.22
N LYS A 34 -6.66 12.93 -13.17
CA LYS A 34 -6.73 11.46 -13.15
C LYS A 34 -7.25 10.97 -11.80
N THR A 35 -7.71 9.72 -11.76
CA THR A 35 -8.13 9.04 -10.54
C THR A 35 -7.08 8.02 -10.11
N CYS A 36 -6.71 8.02 -8.83
CA CYS A 36 -5.69 7.10 -8.29
C CYS A 36 -6.21 5.66 -8.25
N CYS A 37 -5.47 4.72 -8.83
CA CYS A 37 -5.87 3.30 -8.84
C CYS A 37 -5.85 2.63 -7.46
N GLN A 38 -5.12 3.19 -6.48
CA GLN A 38 -5.01 2.60 -5.14
C GLN A 38 -6.08 3.12 -4.16
N CYS A 39 -6.34 4.44 -4.17
CA CYS A 39 -7.20 5.08 -3.17
C CYS A 39 -8.46 5.75 -3.74
N GLY A 40 -8.64 5.75 -5.06
CA GLY A 40 -9.81 6.34 -5.72
C GLY A 40 -9.86 7.87 -5.72
N LYS A 41 -8.89 8.58 -5.14
CA LYS A 41 -8.87 10.05 -5.10
C LYS A 41 -8.49 10.65 -6.46
N SER A 42 -9.15 11.75 -6.83
CA SER A 42 -8.77 12.58 -7.98
C SER A 42 -7.47 13.34 -7.70
N TYR A 43 -6.59 13.45 -8.69
CA TYR A 43 -5.33 14.16 -8.60
C TYR A 43 -4.87 14.69 -9.96
N GLN A 44 -4.01 15.71 -9.95
CA GLN A 44 -3.42 16.30 -11.15
C GLN A 44 -2.00 15.81 -11.37
N THR A 45 -1.65 15.51 -12.62
CA THR A 45 -0.30 15.07 -12.98
C THR A 45 0.13 15.60 -14.34
N ARG A 46 1.44 15.81 -14.50
CA ARG A 46 2.06 16.12 -15.80
C ARG A 46 2.31 14.85 -16.62
N SER A 47 2.36 13.68 -15.97
CA SER A 47 2.72 12.43 -16.62
C SER A 47 1.47 11.64 -17.00
N PRO A 48 1.23 11.37 -18.30
CA PRO A 48 0.09 10.56 -18.72
C PRO A 48 0.21 9.11 -18.22
N ARG A 49 1.42 8.65 -17.91
CA ARG A 49 1.70 7.31 -17.38
C ARG A 49 1.52 7.18 -15.88
N SER A 50 1.37 8.29 -15.14
CA SER A 50 1.14 8.21 -13.69
C SER A 50 -0.21 7.53 -13.40
N LYS A 51 -0.20 6.57 -12.47
CA LYS A 51 -1.40 5.82 -12.04
C LYS A 51 -1.83 6.13 -10.59
N TYR A 52 -0.96 6.81 -9.84
CA TYR A 52 -1.13 7.03 -8.41
C TYR A 52 -0.97 8.50 -8.05
N CYS A 53 -1.75 8.96 -7.08
CA CYS A 53 -1.73 10.35 -6.62
C CYS A 53 -0.49 10.68 -5.76
N SER A 54 0.19 9.67 -5.23
CA SER A 54 1.34 9.85 -4.33
C SER A 54 2.29 8.66 -4.40
N GLN A 55 3.53 8.88 -3.95
CA GLN A 55 4.52 7.81 -3.83
C GLN A 55 4.07 6.74 -2.82
N ARG A 56 3.34 7.12 -1.78
CA ARG A 56 2.77 6.18 -0.81
C ARG A 56 1.82 5.18 -1.50
N CYS A 57 0.86 5.67 -2.26
CA CYS A 57 -0.06 4.82 -3.03
C CYS A 57 0.67 3.92 -4.04
N ASN A 58 1.75 4.40 -4.64
CA ASN A 58 2.58 3.58 -5.55
C ASN A 58 3.25 2.42 -4.81
N VAL A 59 3.85 2.70 -3.64
CA VAL A 59 4.50 1.68 -2.80
C VAL A 59 3.49 0.67 -2.26
N ASP A 60 2.32 1.13 -1.80
CA ASP A 60 1.27 0.25 -1.30
C ASP A 60 0.75 -0.67 -2.42
N ALA A 61 0.44 -0.12 -3.60
CA ALA A 61 0.06 -0.90 -4.78
C ALA A 61 1.16 -1.87 -5.26
N TYR A 62 2.45 -1.54 -5.03
CA TYR A 62 3.55 -2.44 -5.32
C TYR A 62 3.60 -3.61 -4.33
N LYS A 63 3.41 -3.35 -3.03
CA LYS A 63 3.36 -4.39 -1.98
C LYS A 63 2.20 -5.33 -2.15
N ASP A 64 1.03 -4.82 -2.55
CA ASP A 64 -0.16 -5.64 -2.78
C ASP A 64 0.04 -6.63 -3.94
N ARG A 65 0.87 -6.27 -4.93
CA ARG A 65 1.22 -7.14 -6.07
C ARG A 65 2.34 -8.13 -5.78
N HIS A 66 3.13 -7.92 -4.73
CA HIS A 66 4.28 -8.76 -4.36
C HIS A 66 4.17 -9.21 -2.90
N PRO A 67 3.15 -10.04 -2.56
CA PRO A 67 2.95 -10.49 -1.20
C PRO A 67 4.12 -11.32 -0.67
N GLU A 68 4.95 -11.94 -1.53
CA GLU A 68 6.13 -12.69 -1.09
C GLU A 68 7.15 -11.80 -0.36
N GLN A 69 7.27 -10.54 -0.78
CA GLN A 69 8.22 -9.59 -0.17
C GLN A 69 7.79 -9.18 1.25
N ARG A 70 6.48 -9.21 1.54
CA ARG A 70 5.98 -8.97 2.90
C ARG A 70 6.38 -10.12 3.83
N ARG A 71 6.26 -11.36 3.37
CA ARG A 71 6.62 -12.56 4.15
C ARG A 71 8.12 -12.66 4.45
N ALA A 72 8.96 -12.18 3.53
CA ALA A 72 10.41 -12.24 3.70
C ALA A 72 10.94 -11.19 4.69
N LYS A 73 10.31 -10.01 4.76
CA LYS A 73 10.79 -8.89 5.58
C LYS A 73 10.25 -8.92 7.00
N ASP A 74 8.98 -9.24 7.12
CA ASP A 74 8.35 -9.57 8.39
C ASP A 74 8.14 -11.08 8.33
N PRO A 75 9.14 -11.93 8.70
CA PRO A 75 8.80 -13.32 8.98
C PRO A 75 7.68 -13.22 9.98
N ALA A 76 6.47 -13.67 9.59
CA ALA A 76 5.34 -13.76 10.52
C ALA A 76 5.95 -14.29 11.80
N PRO A 77 5.84 -13.57 12.94
CA PRO A 77 6.51 -13.98 14.18
C PRO A 77 6.15 -15.45 14.27
N LEU A 78 7.16 -16.34 14.10
CA LEU A 78 6.95 -17.78 13.98
C LEU A 78 5.95 -18.03 15.07
N ALA A 79 4.69 -18.34 14.71
CA ALA A 79 3.62 -18.27 15.69
C ALA A 79 4.18 -19.04 16.86
N THR A 80 4.48 -18.33 17.95
CA THR A 80 5.00 -18.99 19.13
C THR A 80 3.77 -19.78 19.49
N ILE A 81 3.74 -21.04 19.04
CA ILE A 81 2.74 -22.00 19.43
C ILE A 81 2.99 -22.01 20.92
N ASP A 82 2.18 -21.23 21.64
CA ASP A 82 2.26 -21.14 23.07
C ASP A 82 2.01 -22.57 23.51
N PRO A 83 3.02 -23.31 24.01
CA PRO A 83 2.84 -24.72 24.36
C PRO A 83 1.92 -24.87 25.57
N HIS A 84 1.41 -23.74 26.09
CA HIS A 84 0.50 -23.64 27.21
C HIS A 84 -0.96 -23.37 26.79
N VAL A 85 -1.41 -23.90 25.66
CA VAL A 85 -2.84 -24.21 25.52
C VAL A 85 -3.10 -25.52 26.26
N ASP A 86 -3.09 -25.39 27.59
CA ASP A 86 -3.74 -26.31 28.49
C ASP A 86 -5.18 -26.48 27.99
N LEU A 87 -5.44 -27.67 27.47
CA LEU A 87 -6.64 -28.46 27.72
C LEU A 87 -7.80 -27.61 28.30
N CYS A 88 -8.76 -27.21 27.46
CA CYS A 88 -10.12 -27.02 27.95
C CYS A 88 -10.72 -28.44 28.10
N PRO A 89 -10.90 -28.98 29.31
CA PRO A 89 -11.70 -30.18 29.48
C PRO A 89 -13.17 -29.75 29.36
N PHE A 90 -13.82 -30.22 28.30
CA PHE A 90 -15.23 -30.59 28.25
C PHE A 90 -16.15 -30.03 29.36
N GLN A 91 -17.04 -29.10 29.00
CA GLN A 91 -18.44 -29.15 29.42
C GLN A 91 -19.33 -28.31 28.49
N GLY A 92 -19.86 -28.97 27.44
CA GLY A 92 -21.31 -28.98 27.24
C GLY A 92 -22.03 -27.87 26.46
N HIS A 93 -21.41 -27.11 25.55
CA HIS A 93 -22.19 -26.28 24.62
C HIS A 93 -22.11 -26.79 23.18
N ARG A 94 -23.21 -27.43 22.78
CA ARG A 94 -23.59 -27.79 21.41
C ARG A 94 -23.69 -26.50 20.59
N ILE A 95 -22.65 -26.19 19.82
CA ILE A 95 -22.71 -25.13 18.80
C ILE A 95 -23.44 -25.74 17.60
N GLU A 96 -24.71 -25.42 17.44
CA GLU A 96 -25.37 -25.65 16.16
C GLU A 96 -24.76 -24.69 15.14
N ALA A 97 -24.06 -25.28 14.17
CA ALA A 97 -23.54 -24.60 13.01
C ALA A 97 -24.68 -23.97 12.23
N VAL A 98 -24.73 -22.64 12.17
CA VAL A 98 -25.50 -21.92 11.17
C VAL A 98 -24.51 -21.17 10.27
N CYS A 99 -23.83 -21.93 9.41
CA CYS A 99 -23.26 -21.38 8.19
C CYS A 99 -24.42 -21.14 7.22
N GLY A 100 -25.14 -20.04 7.41
CA GLY A 100 -26.16 -19.57 6.48
C GLY A 100 -25.52 -18.96 5.23
N HIS A 101 -24.93 -19.80 4.38
CA HIS A 101 -24.74 -19.48 2.97
C HIS A 101 -25.80 -20.23 2.19
N ASP A 102 -26.92 -19.54 1.96
CA ASP A 102 -27.92 -19.94 0.99
C ASP A 102 -27.35 -19.65 -0.41
N LEU A 103 -26.66 -20.65 -0.96
CA LEU A 103 -26.28 -20.72 -2.37
C LEU A 103 -27.19 -21.76 -3.02
N THR A 104 -28.42 -21.35 -3.34
CA THR A 104 -29.24 -22.12 -4.28
C THR A 104 -30.17 -21.22 -5.08
N THR A 105 -29.70 -20.89 -6.28
CA THR A 105 -30.47 -21.10 -7.52
C THR A 105 -31.76 -20.31 -7.70
N GLN A 106 -31.67 -19.29 -8.55
CA GLN A 106 -32.63 -18.94 -9.63
C GLN A 106 -32.01 -17.75 -10.38
N ILE A 107 -31.34 -17.91 -11.53
CA ILE A 107 -31.89 -18.29 -12.85
C ILE A 107 -33.30 -17.73 -13.02
N LEU A 108 -33.39 -16.52 -13.60
CA LEU A 108 -34.18 -16.22 -14.79
C LEU A 108 -34.07 -14.72 -15.11
N GLN A 109 -33.23 -14.38 -16.09
CA GLN A 109 -33.52 -13.23 -16.95
C GLN A 109 -34.55 -13.69 -17.98
N PRO A 110 -35.62 -12.92 -18.23
CA PRO A 110 -36.16 -12.80 -19.56
C PRO A 110 -35.73 -11.45 -20.16
N LEU A 111 -34.76 -11.56 -21.05
CA LEU A 111 -34.72 -10.94 -22.37
C LEU A 111 -35.97 -10.09 -22.71
N MET A 112 -35.86 -8.77 -22.65
CA MET A 112 -36.71 -7.87 -23.44
C MET A 112 -35.84 -6.75 -24.03
N ASP A 113 -35.59 -6.87 -25.33
CA ASP A 113 -35.26 -5.83 -26.30
C ASP A 113 -36.18 -6.08 -27.51
N PRO A 114 -36.30 -5.19 -28.51
CA PRO A 114 -36.69 -3.78 -28.49
C PRO A 114 -37.94 -3.55 -29.39
N TRP A 115 -38.37 -2.30 -29.58
CA TRP A 115 -39.38 -1.79 -30.55
C TRP A 115 -40.83 -1.65 -30.05
N GLY A 116 -41.24 -0.40 -29.93
CA GLY A 116 -42.60 0.11 -29.71
C GLY A 116 -42.54 1.63 -29.69
#